data_AF-A0A936I9A8-F1
#
_entry.id   AF-A0A936I9A8-F1
#
_cell.length_a   1.000
_cell.length_b   1.000
_cell.length_c   1.000
_cell.angle_alpha   90.00
_cell.angle_beta   90.00
_cell.angle_gamma   90.00
#
_symmetry.space_group_name_H-M   'P 1'
#
loop_
_entity.id
_entity.type
_entity.pdbx_description
1 polymer ?
#
loop_
_entity_poly.entity_id
_entity_poly.type
_entity_poly.pdbx_seq_one_letter_code
_entity_poly.pdbx_strand_id
1 'polypeptide(L)' 'MSILDLNGKVLRGYSYYAKPGKNSYNIYTSGLKNGLHYLRITSSTESLKVSFTVSQ' A
#
# COMPACT_ATOMS: atom_id res chain seq x y z
N MET A 1 4.32 4.80 -2.97
CA MET A 1 3.27 3.82 -2.63
C MET A 1 2.83 4.05 -1.19
N SER A 2 1.55 3.87 -0.84
CA SER A 2 1.06 4.22 0.51
C SER A 2 -0.12 3.34 0.95
N ILE A 3 -0.19 3.02 2.23
CA ILE A 3 -1.40 2.47 2.86
C ILE A 3 -2.21 3.63 3.43
N LEU A 4 -3.53 3.61 3.19
CA LEU A 4 -4.47 4.63 3.64
C LEU A 4 -5.61 4.01 4.45
N ASP A 5 -6.17 4.80 5.35
CA ASP A 5 -7.43 4.48 6.00
C ASP A 5 -8.63 4.72 5.07
N LEU A 6 -9.84 4.45 5.60
CA LEU A 6 -11.10 4.61 4.88
C LEU A 6 -11.38 6.05 4.43
N ASN A 7 -10.82 7.03 5.14
CA ASN A 7 -10.96 8.45 4.84
C ASN A 7 -9.87 8.95 3.87
N GLY A 8 -8.97 8.07 3.41
CA GLY A 8 -7.86 8.43 2.53
C GLY A 8 -6.67 9.08 3.25
N LYS A 9 -6.62 9.04 4.59
CA LYS A 9 -5.45 9.48 5.35
C LYS A 9 -4.32 8.46 5.17
N VAL A 10 -3.11 8.94 4.88
CA VAL A 10 -1.93 8.08 4.77
C VAL A 10 -1.55 7.55 6.16
N LEU A 11 -1.56 6.22 6.31
CA LEU A 11 -1.12 5.52 7.51
C LEU A 11 0.35 5.11 7.42
N ARG A 12 0.81 4.76 6.21
CA ARG A 12 2.21 4.36 5.97
C ARG A 12 2.64 4.66 4.54
N GLY A 13 3.86 5.14 4.35
CA GLY A 13 4.48 5.38 3.05
C GLY A 13 5.58 4.37 2.75
N TYR A 14 5.72 4.02 1.46
CA TYR A 14 6.77 3.16 0.94
C TYR A 14 7.41 3.79 -0.28
N SER A 15 8.74 3.85 -0.29
CA SER A 15 9.55 4.19 -1.45
C SER A 15 9.98 2.91 -2.14
N TYR A 16 9.55 2.74 -3.39
CA TYR A 16 9.94 1.61 -4.22
C TYR A 16 10.77 2.12 -5.40
N TYR A 17 11.90 1.46 -5.61
CA TYR A 17 12.73 1.62 -6.80
C TYR A 17 12.72 0.29 -7.54
N ALA A 18 12.27 0.31 -8.80
CA ALA A 18 12.26 -0.88 -9.64
C ALA A 18 13.69 -1.39 -9.80
N LYS A 19 13.93 -2.62 -9.36
CA LYS A 19 15.20 -3.32 -9.60
C LYS A 19 14.99 -4.31 -10.74
N PRO A 20 15.91 -4.38 -11.72
CA PRO A 20 15.84 -5.39 -12.77
C PRO A 20 15.68 -6.79 -12.18
N GLY A 21 14.77 -7.59 -12.73
CA GLY A 21 14.49 -8.96 -12.26
C GLY A 21 13.66 -9.09 -10.99
N LYS A 22 13.23 -7.98 -10.35
CA LYS A 22 12.26 -8.02 -9.24
C LYS A 22 10.89 -7.52 -9.68
N ASN A 23 9.93 -8.44 -9.71
CA ASN A 23 8.52 -8.19 -10.03
C ASN A 23 7.60 -8.23 -8.79
N SER A 24 8.16 -8.43 -7.60
CA SER A 24 7.42 -8.49 -6.34
C SER A 24 7.98 -7.51 -5.30
N TYR A 25 7.10 -7.00 -4.45
CA TYR A 25 7.44 -6.13 -3.34
C TYR A 25 6.59 -6.49 -2.12
N ASN A 26 7.25 -6.70 -0.98
CA ASN A 26 6.57 -7.07 0.26
C ASN A 26 6.10 -5.82 1.01
N ILE A 27 4.84 -5.84 1.44
CA ILE A 27 4.22 -4.76 2.20
C ILE A 27 3.84 -5.28 3.58
N TYR A 28 4.49 -4.74 4.61
CA TYR A 28 4.22 -5.13 5.99
C TYR A 28 3.01 -4.38 6.55
N THR A 29 1.97 -5.13 6.95
CA THR A 29 0.73 -4.62 7.53
C THR A 29 0.72 -4.65 9.07
N SER A 30 1.85 -4.98 9.69
CA SER A 30 1.99 -5.01 11.15
C SER A 30 1.71 -3.64 11.78
N GLY A 31 0.94 -3.65 12.87
CA GLY A 31 0.51 -2.46 13.61
C GLY A 31 -0.66 -1.70 12.98
N LEU A 32 -1.19 -2.15 11.84
CA LEU A 32 -2.47 -1.65 11.34
C LEU A 32 -3.61 -2.20 12.19
N LYS A 33 -4.63 -1.38 12.43
CA LYS A 33 -5.86 -1.81 13.10
C LYS A 33 -6.59 -2.84 12.23
N ASN A 34 -7.29 -3.78 12.88
CA ASN A 34 -8.21 -4.68 12.19
C ASN A 34 -9.26 -3.88 11.40
N GLY A 35 -9.58 -4.35 10.20
CA GLY A 35 -10.56 -3.72 9.31
C GLY A 35 -10.03 -3.45 7.90
N LEU A 36 -10.82 -2.67 7.16
CA LEU A 36 -10.60 -2.36 5.74
C LEU A 36 -9.61 -1.18 5.57
N HIS A 37 -8.67 -1.34 4.65
CA HIS A 37 -7.64 -0.38 4.28
C HIS A 37 -7.51 -0.27 2.77
N TYR A 38 -6.81 0.76 2.29
CA TYR A 38 -6.47 0.91 0.89
C TYR A 38 -4.95 0.93 0.70
N LEU A 39 -4.47 0.23 -0.33
CA LEU A 39 -3.13 0.38 -0.88
C LEU A 39 -3.23 1.26 -2.13
N ARG A 40 -2.50 2.38 -2.14
CA ARG A 40 -2.32 3.23 -3.32
C ARG A 40 -0.92 3.04 -3.89
N ILE A 41 -0.86 2.62 -5.15
CA ILE A 41 0.36 2.50 -5.94
C ILE A 41 0.29 3.58 -7.01
N THR A 42 1.26 4.49 -7.01
CA THR A 42 1.29 5.61 -7.95
C THR A 42 2.66 5.63 -8.62
N SER A 43 2.65 5.74 -9.95
CA SER A 43 3.81 6.02 -10.79
C SER A 43 3.69 7.45 -11.36
N SER A 44 4.59 7.84 -12.26
CA SER A 44 4.48 9.12 -12.97
C SER A 44 3.31 9.18 -13.95
N THR A 45 2.77 8.03 -14.36
CA THR A 45 1.74 7.93 -15.41
C THR A 45 0.43 7.32 -14.92
N GLU A 46 0.45 6.57 -13.82
CA GLU A 46 -0.67 5.75 -13.38
C GLU A 46 -0.87 5.81 -11.88
N SER A 47 -2.11 5.59 -11.44
CA SER A 47 -2.46 5.43 -10.03
C SER A 47 -3.47 4.31 -9.85
N LEU A 48 -3.05 3.25 -9.14
CA LEU A 48 -3.88 2.13 -8.76
C LEU A 48 -4.26 2.24 -7.27
N LYS A 49 -5.53 1.97 -6.96
CA LYS A 49 -6.03 1.88 -5.59
C LYS A 49 -6.66 0.50 -5.36
N VAL A 50 -6.16 -0.23 -4.39
CA VAL A 50 -6.59 -1.60 -4.05
C VAL A 50 -7.10 -1.62 -2.62
N SER A 51 -8.27 -2.19 -2.36
CA SER A 51 -8.78 -2.43 -1.02
C SER A 51 -8.28 -3.76 -0.45
N PHE A 52 -7.92 -3.80 0.82
CA PHE A 52 -7.59 -5.05 1.53
C PHE A 52 -8.04 -4.98 3.00
N THR A 53 -8.30 -6.14 3.59
CA THR A 53 -8.72 -6.26 4.99
C THR A 53 -7.58 -6.84 5.82
N VAL A 54 -7.34 -6.25 6.99
CA VAL A 54 -6.46 -6.83 8.02
C VAL A 54 -7.34 -7.50 9.07
N SER A 55 -7.15 -8.81 9.25
CA SER A 55 -7.78 -9.63 10.29
C SER A 55 -6.69 -10.39 11.02
N GLN A 56 -6.26 -9.87 12.18
CA GLN A 56 -5.40 -10.59 13.12
C GLN A 56 -6.23 -11.48 14.03
#